data_AF-A0A7X7GEG3-F1
#
_entry.id   AF-A0A7X7GEG3-F1
#
_cell.length_a   1.000
_cell.length_b   1.000
_cell.length_c   1.000
_cell.angle_alpha   90.00
_cell.angle_beta   90.00
_cell.angle_gamma   90.00
#
_symmetry.space_group_name_H-M   'P 1'
#
loop_
_entity.id
_entity.type
_entity.pdbx_description
1 polymer ?
#
loop_
_entity_poly.entity_id
_entity_poly.type
_entity_poly.pdbx_seq_one_letter_code
_entity_poly.pdbx_strand_id
1 'polypeptide(L)'
;MQLPSEDLPLRRPSEKRTGEILVEMGLVTPQQLAEALEEQKNTHSRIGEILVAHGCIKTHELAEALGRRLGVRFIDLHDTRIDPAATNLITERDARRYAALPVSFLNDHTLLVAMVDPANIFAIDDLRILTGYDVEPAIATEEDIFEIIAKLSKLEDKVGANIEEEHTADQRASAEEVRDILEQVDEAPVVKLVNGVIAQAVEDEASDIHFEPQAKEMLVRFRHDGVLHEVMSIPRRMQAGVLSRVKIMADLDIAEHRIPQDGRIGLMVGGKPIDMRVASLPTVYGEKIVIR
;
A
#
# COMPACT_ATOMS: atom_id res chain seq x y z
N MET A 1 -27.50 -14.40 -1.99
CA MET A 1 -27.12 -14.58 -0.57
C MET A 1 -26.33 -13.35 -0.19
N GLN A 2 -26.99 -12.37 0.46
CA GLN A 2 -26.40 -11.09 0.83
C GLN A 2 -25.39 -11.30 1.96
N LEU A 3 -24.18 -10.76 1.80
CA LEU A 3 -23.20 -10.64 2.86
C LEU A 3 -23.71 -9.61 3.88
N PRO A 4 -23.53 -9.83 5.19
CA PRO A 4 -23.90 -8.85 6.19
C PRO A 4 -22.91 -7.68 6.13
N SER A 5 -23.42 -6.52 5.74
CA SER A 5 -22.79 -5.22 5.94
C SER A 5 -22.81 -4.89 7.44
N GLU A 6 -21.84 -5.39 8.20
CA GLU A 6 -21.53 -4.82 9.52
C GLU A 6 -20.63 -3.59 9.31
N ASP A 7 -21.27 -2.47 8.99
CA ASP A 7 -20.73 -1.14 9.31
C ASP A 7 -20.66 -1.04 10.85
N LEU A 8 -19.58 -1.56 11.43
CA LEU A 8 -19.22 -1.27 12.81
C LEU A 8 -19.02 0.25 12.90
N PRO A 9 -19.81 0.98 13.72
CA PRO A 9 -19.76 2.42 13.74
C PRO A 9 -18.37 2.91 14.14
N LEU A 10 -17.86 3.92 13.43
CA LEU A 10 -16.64 4.64 13.79
C LEU A 10 -16.73 5.04 15.26
N ARG A 11 -15.83 4.50 16.09
CA ARG A 11 -15.83 4.78 17.54
C ARG A 11 -15.43 6.25 17.72
N ARG A 12 -16.15 6.98 18.56
CA ARG A 12 -15.70 8.35 18.92
C ARG A 12 -14.43 8.25 19.78
N PRO A 13 -13.42 9.11 19.56
CA PRO A 13 -12.24 9.15 20.43
C PRO A 13 -12.64 9.34 21.89
N SER A 14 -12.00 8.61 22.79
CA SER A 14 -12.23 8.73 24.23
C SER A 14 -11.24 9.73 24.84
N GLU A 15 -11.73 10.65 25.67
CA GLU A 15 -10.87 11.56 26.44
C GLU A 15 -10.07 10.84 27.55
N LYS A 16 -10.41 9.58 27.84
CA LYS A 16 -9.78 8.76 28.88
C LYS A 16 -8.37 8.33 28.49
N ARG A 17 -7.51 8.19 29.50
CA ARG A 17 -6.15 7.68 29.31
C ARG A 17 -6.17 6.18 29.01
N THR A 18 -5.14 5.67 28.32
CA THR A 18 -5.05 4.23 27.97
C THR A 18 -5.16 3.34 29.22
N GLY A 19 -4.53 3.71 30.33
CA GLY A 19 -4.63 2.97 31.59
C GLY A 19 -6.05 2.90 32.16
N GLU A 20 -6.81 4.00 32.07
CA GLU A 20 -8.20 4.05 32.52
C GLU A 20 -9.10 3.16 31.65
N ILE A 21 -8.87 3.18 30.33
CA ILE A 21 -9.58 2.31 29.38
C ILE A 21 -9.30 0.84 29.68
N LEU A 22 -8.06 0.47 30.01
CA LEU A 22 -7.69 -0.90 30.38
C LEU A 22 -8.36 -1.36 31.68
N VAL A 23 -8.51 -0.46 32.66
CA VAL A 23 -9.27 -0.73 33.90
C VAL A 23 -10.76 -0.91 33.60
N GLU A 24 -11.34 -0.07 32.74
CA GLU A 24 -12.75 -0.18 32.33
C GLU A 24 -13.05 -1.44 31.54
N MET A 25 -12.08 -1.91 30.75
CA MET A 25 -12.17 -3.20 30.06
C MET A 25 -12.04 -4.40 31.01
N GLY A 26 -11.71 -4.18 32.29
CA GLY A 26 -11.50 -5.23 33.28
C GLY A 26 -10.19 -6.01 33.09
N LEU A 27 -9.28 -5.49 32.27
CA LEU A 27 -8.01 -6.14 31.94
C LEU A 27 -6.92 -5.87 32.98
N VAL A 28 -7.01 -4.71 33.64
CA VAL A 28 -6.02 -4.27 34.64
C VAL A 28 -6.74 -3.79 35.89
N THR A 29 -6.24 -4.16 37.06
CA THR A 29 -6.75 -3.64 38.33
C THR A 29 -6.21 -2.22 38.61
N PRO A 30 -6.92 -1.37 39.37
CA PRO A 30 -6.40 -0.05 39.77
C PRO A 30 -5.04 -0.12 40.46
N GLN A 31 -4.76 -1.22 41.17
CA GLN A 31 -3.49 -1.45 41.84
C GLN A 31 -2.35 -1.74 40.85
N GLN A 32 -2.57 -2.64 39.90
CA GLN A 32 -1.60 -2.91 38.82
C GLN A 32 -1.30 -1.66 37.98
N LEU A 33 -2.34 -0.84 37.72
CA LEU A 33 -2.15 0.44 37.01
C LEU A 33 -1.31 1.42 37.84
N ALA A 34 -1.54 1.50 39.15
CA ALA A 34 -0.75 2.37 40.03
C ALA A 34 0.73 1.95 40.08
N GLU A 35 1.00 0.65 40.17
CA GLU A 35 2.36 0.09 40.13
C GLU A 35 3.06 0.43 38.81
N ALA A 36 2.39 0.22 37.68
CA ALA A 36 2.93 0.55 36.36
C ALA A 36 3.15 2.06 36.16
N LEU A 37 2.32 2.92 36.76
CA LEU A 37 2.49 4.39 36.74
C LEU A 37 3.69 4.84 37.59
N GLU A 38 3.97 4.18 38.72
CA GLU A 38 5.19 4.46 39.49
C GLU A 38 6.44 4.06 38.71
N GLU A 39 6.42 2.93 38.03
CA GLU A 39 7.52 2.53 37.15
C GLU A 39 7.69 3.47 35.96
N GLN A 40 6.60 3.94 35.36
CA GLN A 40 6.63 4.91 34.27
C GLN A 40 7.32 6.23 34.67
N LYS A 41 7.28 6.64 35.95
CA LYS A 41 8.01 7.83 36.40
C LYS A 41 9.52 7.61 36.43
N ASN A 42 9.94 6.37 36.66
CA ASN A 42 11.34 5.97 36.78
C ASN A 42 11.93 5.49 35.44
N THR A 43 11.07 5.18 34.48
CA THR A 43 11.43 4.73 33.12
C THR A 43 10.96 5.75 32.08
N HIS A 44 11.40 5.62 30.82
CA HIS A 44 10.86 6.42 29.70
C HIS A 44 9.87 5.60 28.86
N SER A 45 9.39 4.47 29.38
CA SER A 45 8.54 3.51 28.67
C SER A 45 7.06 3.93 28.69
N ARG A 46 6.29 3.47 27.70
CA ARG A 46 4.85 3.75 27.66
C ARG A 46 4.13 2.85 28.67
N ILE A 47 3.08 3.36 29.32
CA ILE A 47 2.30 2.61 30.32
C ILE A 47 1.81 1.25 29.80
N GLY A 48 1.40 1.19 28.54
CA GLY A 48 0.96 -0.06 27.91
C GLY A 48 2.09 -1.09 27.78
N GLU A 49 3.30 -0.66 27.42
CA GLU A 49 4.48 -1.54 27.31
C GLU A 49 4.87 -2.11 28.67
N ILE A 50 4.81 -1.30 29.73
CA ILE A 50 5.07 -1.74 31.12
C ILE A 50 4.05 -2.81 31.53
N LEU A 51 2.76 -2.56 31.27
CA LEU A 51 1.69 -3.51 31.60
C LEU A 51 1.81 -4.83 30.82
N VAL A 52 2.25 -4.79 29.56
CA VAL A 52 2.56 -6.00 28.77
C VAL A 52 3.78 -6.72 29.33
N ALA A 53 4.85 -5.99 29.68
CA ALA A 53 6.08 -6.57 30.24
C ALA A 53 5.84 -7.26 31.59
N HIS A 54 4.93 -6.73 32.40
CA HIS A 54 4.49 -7.33 33.66
C HIS A 54 3.54 -8.53 33.47
N GLY A 55 3.17 -8.86 32.24
CA GLY A 55 2.19 -9.91 31.93
C GLY A 55 0.79 -9.58 32.45
N CYS A 56 0.49 -8.31 32.73
CA CYS A 56 -0.83 -7.88 33.17
C CYS A 56 -1.83 -7.90 32.01
N ILE A 57 -1.37 -7.60 30.79
CA ILE A 57 -2.15 -7.63 29.55
C ILE A 57 -1.33 -8.20 28.40
N LYS A 58 -2.01 -8.63 27.35
CA LYS A 58 -1.41 -9.06 26.07
C LYS A 58 -1.36 -7.91 25.07
N THR A 59 -0.55 -8.07 24.01
CA THR A 59 -0.38 -7.06 22.97
C THR A 59 -1.68 -6.72 22.23
N HIS A 60 -2.54 -7.71 21.97
CA HIS A 60 -3.84 -7.47 21.33
C HIS A 60 -4.81 -6.71 22.24
N GLU A 61 -4.79 -6.97 23.54
CA GLU A 61 -5.62 -6.26 24.53
C GLU A 61 -5.21 -4.79 24.62
N LEU A 62 -3.90 -4.52 24.57
CA LEU A 62 -3.37 -3.17 24.47
C LEU A 62 -3.78 -2.48 23.16
N ALA A 63 -3.67 -3.16 22.02
CA ALA A 63 -4.08 -2.63 20.72
C ALA A 63 -5.58 -2.29 20.70
N GLU A 64 -6.44 -3.14 21.25
CA GLU A 64 -7.87 -2.86 21.35
C GLU A 64 -8.17 -1.64 22.22
N ALA A 65 -7.48 -1.50 23.36
CA ALA A 65 -7.62 -0.34 24.25
C ALA A 65 -7.16 0.96 23.57
N LEU A 66 -6.07 0.91 22.81
CA LEU A 66 -5.59 2.04 22.01
C LEU A 66 -6.58 2.40 20.89
N GLY A 67 -7.17 1.40 20.21
CA GLY A 67 -8.21 1.63 19.22
C GLY A 67 -9.42 2.37 19.81
N ARG A 68 -9.90 1.94 20.98
CA ARG A 68 -10.98 2.63 21.71
C ARG A 68 -10.62 4.07 22.05
N ARG A 69 -9.38 4.33 22.45
CA ARG A 69 -8.91 5.68 22.78
C ARG A 69 -8.90 6.59 21.56
N LEU A 70 -8.34 6.10 20.45
CA LEU A 70 -8.15 6.86 19.23
C LEU A 70 -9.41 6.97 18.37
N GLY A 71 -10.44 6.17 18.66
CA GLY A 71 -11.65 6.11 17.85
C GLY A 71 -11.51 5.26 16.59
N VAL A 72 -10.47 4.43 16.51
CA VAL A 72 -10.22 3.53 15.39
C VAL A 72 -10.59 2.10 15.75
N ARG A 73 -10.96 1.30 14.75
CA ARG A 73 -11.26 -0.12 14.95
C ARG A 73 -10.00 -0.92 15.19
N PHE A 74 -10.06 -1.89 16.09
CA PHE A 74 -9.07 -2.97 16.15
C PHE A 74 -9.45 -4.04 15.13
N ILE A 75 -8.46 -4.58 14.44
CA ILE A 75 -8.62 -5.69 13.50
C ILE A 75 -7.62 -6.79 13.83
N ASP A 76 -8.13 -8.02 13.90
CA ASP A 76 -7.31 -9.21 13.97
C ASP A 76 -7.06 -9.71 12.54
N LEU A 77 -5.80 -9.68 12.10
CA LEU A 77 -5.44 -10.07 10.73
C LEU A 77 -5.51 -11.57 10.49
N HIS A 78 -5.61 -12.40 11.54
CA HIS A 78 -5.78 -13.84 11.40
C HIS A 78 -7.19 -14.23 10.94
N ASP A 79 -8.19 -13.49 11.43
CA ASP A 79 -9.61 -13.73 11.14
C ASP A 79 -10.16 -12.80 10.06
N THR A 80 -9.37 -11.80 9.63
CA THR A 80 -9.78 -10.85 8.59
C THR A 80 -9.43 -11.37 7.21
N ARG A 81 -10.40 -11.32 6.28
CA ARG A 81 -10.12 -11.58 4.86
C ARG A 81 -9.36 -10.41 4.26
N ILE A 82 -8.08 -10.63 3.96
CA ILE A 82 -7.21 -9.66 3.30
C ILE A 82 -7.42 -9.74 1.79
N ASP A 83 -7.67 -8.60 1.16
CA ASP A 83 -7.78 -8.46 -0.29
C ASP A 83 -6.36 -8.31 -0.89
N PRO A 84 -5.88 -9.27 -1.69
CA PRO A 84 -4.57 -9.17 -2.33
C PRO A 84 -4.40 -7.90 -3.17
N ALA A 85 -5.49 -7.41 -3.79
CA ALA A 85 -5.44 -6.19 -4.59
C ALA A 85 -5.20 -4.93 -3.76
N ALA A 86 -5.63 -4.93 -2.50
CA ALA A 86 -5.33 -3.86 -1.55
C ALA A 86 -3.87 -3.95 -1.09
N THR A 87 -3.43 -5.14 -0.68
CA THR A 87 -2.08 -5.36 -0.16
C THR A 87 -1.00 -4.98 -1.16
N ASN A 88 -1.20 -5.31 -2.44
CA ASN A 88 -0.26 -5.05 -3.52
C ASN A 88 -0.18 -3.56 -3.93
N LEU A 89 -0.90 -2.66 -3.26
CA LEU A 89 -0.79 -1.21 -3.49
C LEU A 89 0.50 -0.60 -2.92
N ILE A 90 1.14 -1.29 -1.97
CA ILE A 90 2.43 -0.86 -1.40
C ILE A 90 3.44 -2.00 -1.43
N THR A 91 4.72 -1.66 -1.48
CA THR A 91 5.79 -2.66 -1.45
C THR A 91 5.96 -3.26 -0.05
N GLU A 92 6.57 -4.45 0.06
CA GLU A 92 6.99 -5.00 1.36
C GLU A 92 7.85 -4.00 2.14
N ARG A 93 8.76 -3.30 1.46
CA ARG A 93 9.63 -2.29 2.08
C ARG A 93 8.81 -1.18 2.73
N ASP A 94 7.80 -0.66 2.04
CA ASP A 94 6.95 0.42 2.55
C ASP A 94 6.02 -0.10 3.65
N ALA A 95 5.45 -1.30 3.49
CA ALA A 95 4.65 -1.97 4.52
C ALA A 95 5.44 -2.11 5.83
N ARG A 96 6.72 -2.51 5.74
CA ARG A 96 7.60 -2.60 6.91
C ARG A 96 7.99 -1.23 7.47
N ARG A 97 8.32 -0.27 6.59
CA ARG A 97 8.72 1.09 6.98
C ARG A 97 7.63 1.80 7.77
N TYR A 98 6.39 1.69 7.33
CA TYR A 98 5.23 2.32 7.96
C TYR A 98 4.59 1.43 9.03
N ALA A 99 5.06 0.18 9.19
CA ALA A 99 4.44 -0.84 10.04
C ALA A 99 2.92 -0.90 9.78
N ALA A 100 2.57 -1.01 8.50
CA ALA A 100 1.21 -0.88 8.01
C ALA A 100 0.95 -1.84 6.84
N LEU A 101 -0.30 -2.30 6.72
CA LEU A 101 -0.73 -3.24 5.71
C LEU A 101 -2.13 -2.83 5.19
N PRO A 102 -2.26 -2.48 3.90
CA PRO A 102 -3.57 -2.37 3.27
C PRO A 102 -4.34 -3.69 3.34
N VAL A 103 -5.58 -3.66 3.82
CA VAL A 103 -6.36 -4.87 4.10
C VAL A 103 -7.48 -5.07 3.10
N SER A 104 -8.24 -4.02 2.81
CA SER A 104 -9.41 -4.10 1.92
C SER A 104 -9.88 -2.71 1.50
N PHE A 105 -10.67 -2.66 0.42
CA PHE A 105 -11.40 -1.46 0.03
C PHE A 105 -12.72 -1.41 0.79
N LEU A 106 -12.97 -0.33 1.54
CA LEU A 106 -14.28 -0.09 2.17
C LEU A 106 -15.29 0.44 1.17
N ASN A 107 -14.80 1.20 0.19
CA ASN A 107 -15.55 1.73 -0.94
C ASN A 107 -14.57 2.12 -2.06
N ASP A 108 -15.08 2.70 -3.14
CA ASP A 108 -14.32 3.14 -4.32
C ASP A 108 -13.16 4.13 -4.05
N HIS A 109 -13.13 4.76 -2.88
CA HIS A 109 -12.20 5.83 -2.52
C HIS A 109 -11.47 5.61 -1.20
N THR A 110 -11.90 4.66 -0.38
CA THR A 110 -11.38 4.46 0.98
C THR A 110 -10.75 3.09 1.14
N LEU A 111 -9.49 3.08 1.52
CA LEU A 111 -8.69 1.90 1.80
C LEU A 111 -8.60 1.70 3.32
N LEU A 112 -9.03 0.53 3.79
CA LEU A 112 -8.79 0.10 5.17
C LEU A 112 -7.33 -0.34 5.29
N VAL A 113 -6.59 0.30 6.20
CA VAL A 113 -5.18 -0.01 6.43
C VAL A 113 -4.98 -0.42 7.89
N ALA A 114 -4.44 -1.61 8.12
CA ALA A 114 -3.96 -2.06 9.41
C ALA A 114 -2.66 -1.33 9.74
N MET A 115 -2.55 -0.70 10.90
CA MET A 115 -1.37 0.03 11.33
C MET A 115 -1.03 -0.30 12.78
N VAL A 116 0.26 -0.37 13.11
CA VAL A 116 0.71 -0.45 14.50
C VAL A 116 0.40 0.84 15.25
N ASP A 117 0.64 1.99 14.62
CA ASP A 117 0.37 3.31 15.19
C ASP A 117 -0.57 4.15 14.31
N PRO A 118 -1.90 4.07 14.52
CA PRO A 118 -2.90 4.91 13.85
C PRO A 118 -2.80 6.41 14.16
N ALA A 119 -1.99 6.82 15.15
CA ALA A 119 -1.77 8.24 15.45
C ALA A 119 -0.62 8.84 14.62
N ASN A 120 0.09 8.02 13.83
CA ASN A 120 1.14 8.48 12.93
C ASN A 120 0.54 9.11 11.66
N ILE A 121 0.20 10.39 11.75
CA ILE A 121 -0.42 11.17 10.66
C ILE A 121 0.48 11.19 9.41
N PHE A 122 1.80 11.23 9.57
CA PHE A 122 2.74 11.21 8.45
C PHE A 122 2.67 9.89 7.66
N ALA A 123 2.60 8.75 8.36
CA ALA A 123 2.42 7.45 7.70
C ALA A 123 1.08 7.38 6.96
N ILE A 124 0.00 7.92 7.55
CA ILE A 124 -1.32 7.97 6.92
C ILE A 124 -1.27 8.81 5.64
N ASP A 125 -0.69 10.01 5.70
CA ASP A 125 -0.58 10.91 4.54
C ASP A 125 0.30 10.30 3.43
N ASP A 126 1.43 9.69 3.79
CA ASP A 126 2.29 8.99 2.82
C ASP A 126 1.55 7.82 2.15
N LEU A 127 0.82 7.00 2.93
CA LEU A 127 0.04 5.88 2.40
C LEU A 127 -1.11 6.35 1.49
N ARG A 128 -1.73 7.50 1.78
CA ARG A 128 -2.71 8.11 0.86
C ARG A 128 -2.09 8.45 -0.49
N ILE A 129 -0.88 9.00 -0.49
CA ILE A 129 -0.16 9.35 -1.72
C ILE A 129 0.25 8.08 -2.49
N LEU A 130 0.85 7.11 -1.80
CA LEU A 130 1.34 5.87 -2.40
C LEU A 130 0.21 5.06 -3.05
N THR A 131 -0.92 4.94 -2.36
CA THR A 131 -2.04 4.11 -2.80
C THR A 131 -3.02 4.87 -3.70
N GLY A 132 -3.11 6.19 -3.57
CA GLY A 132 -4.10 7.03 -4.26
C GLY A 132 -5.51 6.98 -3.65
N TYR A 133 -5.66 6.42 -2.44
CA TYR A 133 -6.94 6.30 -1.73
C TYR A 133 -6.94 7.11 -0.44
N ASP A 134 -8.12 7.51 0.03
CA ASP A 134 -8.29 7.93 1.41
C ASP A 134 -7.99 6.74 2.33
N VAL A 135 -7.17 6.95 3.34
CA VAL A 135 -6.82 5.91 4.31
C VAL A 135 -7.75 5.99 5.51
N GLU A 136 -8.46 4.89 5.75
CA GLU A 136 -9.17 4.60 7.00
C GLU A 136 -8.26 3.72 7.88
N PRO A 137 -7.66 4.27 8.94
CA PRO A 137 -6.73 3.52 9.76
C PRO A 137 -7.47 2.58 10.72
N ALA A 138 -6.98 1.35 10.82
CA ALA A 138 -7.34 0.39 11.85
C ALA A 138 -6.10 -0.03 12.61
N ILE A 139 -6.24 -0.31 13.91
CA ILE A 139 -5.13 -0.76 14.72
C ILE A 139 -5.02 -2.28 14.68
N ALA A 140 -3.81 -2.79 14.45
CA ALA A 140 -3.48 -4.21 14.56
C ALA A 140 -2.17 -4.35 15.35
N THR A 141 -1.85 -5.57 15.79
CA THR A 141 -0.57 -5.77 16.48
C THR A 141 0.59 -5.79 15.48
N GLU A 142 1.76 -5.40 15.96
CA GLU A 142 3.01 -5.43 15.18
C GLU A 142 3.35 -6.85 14.70
N GLU A 143 3.13 -7.84 15.58
CA GLU A 143 3.32 -9.26 15.28
C GLU A 143 2.43 -9.71 14.13
N ASP A 144 1.13 -9.41 14.18
CA ASP A 144 0.18 -9.77 13.12
C ASP A 144 0.57 -9.16 11.78
N ILE A 145 0.90 -7.86 11.77
CA ILE A 145 1.27 -7.14 10.53
C ILE A 145 2.52 -7.78 9.90
N PHE A 146 3.58 -7.98 10.68
CA PHE A 146 4.82 -8.52 10.14
C PHE A 146 4.73 -10.01 9.79
N GLU A 147 3.93 -10.79 10.50
CA GLU A 147 3.67 -12.18 10.14
C GLU A 147 3.00 -12.27 8.77
N ILE A 148 1.99 -11.43 8.51
CA ILE A 148 1.30 -11.39 7.22
C ILE A 148 2.25 -10.91 6.11
N ILE A 149 3.02 -9.83 6.35
CA ILE A 149 4.02 -9.35 5.38
C ILE A 149 4.99 -10.47 5.01
N ALA A 150 5.51 -11.21 6.01
CA ALA A 150 6.43 -12.32 5.79
C ALA A 150 5.77 -13.52 5.06
N LYS A 151 4.48 -13.79 5.32
CA LYS A 151 3.71 -14.83 4.61
C LYS A 151 3.53 -14.48 3.13
N LEU A 152 3.24 -13.22 2.82
CA LEU A 152 3.04 -12.73 1.46
C LEU A 152 4.34 -12.79 0.65
N SER A 153 5.45 -12.29 1.23
CA SER A 153 6.80 -12.38 0.66
C SER A 153 7.20 -13.83 0.32
N LYS A 154 6.97 -14.78 1.24
CA LYS A 154 7.22 -16.22 1.00
C LYS A 154 6.32 -16.83 -0.07
N LEU A 155 5.12 -16.29 -0.27
CA LEU A 155 4.22 -16.74 -1.33
C LEU A 155 4.75 -16.29 -2.69
N GLU A 156 5.25 -15.06 -2.79
CA GLU A 156 5.93 -14.54 -3.98
C GLU A 156 7.17 -15.38 -4.32
N ASP A 157 7.98 -15.74 -3.32
CA ASP A 157 9.15 -16.63 -3.49
C ASP A 157 8.77 -18.03 -3.97
N LYS A 158 7.68 -18.62 -3.45
CA LYS A 158 7.24 -19.98 -3.83
C LYS A 158 6.57 -20.03 -5.19
N VAL A 159 5.84 -18.99 -5.57
CA VAL A 159 5.33 -18.83 -6.94
C VAL A 159 6.49 -18.61 -7.90
N GLY A 160 7.56 -17.93 -7.47
CA GLY A 160 8.83 -17.88 -8.20
C GLY A 160 9.51 -19.24 -8.36
N ALA A 161 9.63 -20.01 -7.28
CA ALA A 161 10.32 -21.30 -7.28
C ALA A 161 9.61 -22.40 -8.10
N ASN A 162 8.28 -22.36 -8.23
CA ASN A 162 7.54 -23.31 -9.08
C ASN A 162 7.70 -23.04 -10.59
N ILE A 163 8.31 -21.91 -10.97
CA ILE A 163 8.65 -21.58 -12.36
C ILE A 163 10.11 -21.98 -12.66
N GLU A 164 10.91 -22.33 -11.64
CA GLU A 164 12.36 -22.55 -11.77
C GLU A 164 12.80 -24.02 -12.00
N GLU A 165 11.89 -25.00 -12.10
CA GLU A 165 12.28 -26.40 -12.36
C GLU A 165 12.59 -26.73 -13.84
N GLU A 166 12.36 -25.81 -14.77
CA GLU A 166 12.93 -25.86 -16.12
C GLU A 166 13.71 -24.58 -16.40
N HIS A 167 14.97 -24.53 -15.98
CA HIS A 167 16.11 -24.25 -16.86
C HIS A 167 17.40 -24.15 -16.05
N THR A 168 18.41 -24.85 -16.55
CA THR A 168 19.69 -25.12 -15.91
C THR A 168 20.51 -23.87 -15.60
N ALA A 169 21.03 -23.87 -14.37
CA ALA A 169 22.15 -23.11 -13.83
C ALA A 169 23.18 -22.60 -14.87
N ASP A 170 23.15 -21.31 -15.15
CA ASP A 170 24.30 -20.41 -15.02
C ASP A 170 23.81 -18.94 -15.10
N GLN A 171 24.48 -18.01 -14.40
CA GLN A 171 24.22 -16.54 -14.38
C GLN A 171 23.25 -15.98 -13.30
N ARG A 172 23.62 -16.16 -12.03
CA ARG A 172 22.96 -15.57 -10.84
C ARG A 172 23.33 -14.09 -10.56
N ALA A 173 23.27 -13.20 -11.55
CA ALA A 173 23.53 -11.76 -11.28
C ALA A 173 22.69 -10.76 -12.07
N SER A 174 21.63 -11.18 -12.79
CA SER A 174 20.78 -10.25 -13.55
C SER A 174 19.34 -10.72 -13.76
N ALA A 175 18.82 -11.59 -12.88
CA ALA A 175 17.60 -12.37 -13.15
C ALA A 175 16.35 -11.95 -12.35
N GLU A 176 16.37 -10.82 -11.61
CA GLU A 176 15.16 -10.26 -10.97
C GLU A 176 14.37 -9.33 -11.90
N GLU A 177 14.97 -8.89 -12.99
CA GLU A 177 14.33 -8.18 -14.09
C GLU A 177 14.46 -9.15 -15.28
N VAL A 178 13.45 -9.83 -15.77
CA VAL A 178 12.26 -9.22 -16.37
C VAL A 178 11.17 -10.30 -16.48
N ARG A 179 10.11 -10.22 -15.68
CA ARG A 179 8.88 -10.99 -15.94
C ARG A 179 8.09 -10.30 -17.06
N ASP A 180 7.55 -11.08 -17.99
CA ASP A 180 6.70 -10.55 -19.06
C ASP A 180 5.45 -9.93 -18.45
N ILE A 181 5.17 -8.68 -18.79
CA ILE A 181 4.02 -7.93 -18.25
C ILE A 181 2.68 -8.62 -18.58
N LEU A 182 2.65 -9.45 -19.62
CA LEU A 182 1.46 -10.22 -20.03
C LEU A 182 1.17 -11.43 -19.14
N GLU A 183 2.15 -11.91 -18.38
CA GLU A 183 2.03 -13.10 -17.52
C GLU A 183 1.66 -12.76 -16.07
N GLN A 184 1.44 -11.47 -15.77
CA GLN A 184 1.20 -10.97 -14.42
C GLN A 184 -0.29 -11.02 -14.02
N VAL A 185 -0.81 -12.23 -13.77
CA VAL A 185 -2.25 -12.49 -13.54
C VAL A 185 -2.77 -12.02 -12.17
N ASP A 186 -1.89 -11.81 -11.17
CA ASP A 186 -2.26 -11.52 -9.77
C ASP A 186 -2.01 -10.08 -9.28
N GLU A 187 -1.85 -9.13 -10.21
CA GLU A 187 -1.54 -7.75 -9.85
C GLU A 187 -2.76 -6.89 -9.44
N ALA A 188 -2.50 -5.82 -8.67
CA ALA A 188 -3.49 -4.80 -8.32
C ALA A 188 -4.06 -4.13 -9.60
N PRO A 189 -5.33 -3.65 -9.60
CA PRO A 189 -6.01 -3.14 -10.79
C PRO A 189 -5.26 -2.00 -11.51
N VAL A 190 -4.59 -1.12 -10.77
CA VAL A 190 -3.80 -0.02 -11.33
C VAL A 190 -2.56 -0.55 -12.05
N VAL A 191 -1.92 -1.60 -11.51
CA VAL A 191 -0.75 -2.21 -12.12
C VAL A 191 -1.14 -2.91 -13.43
N LYS A 192 -2.22 -3.71 -13.40
CA LYS A 192 -2.80 -4.32 -14.60
C LYS A 192 -3.17 -3.29 -15.67
N LEU A 193 -3.73 -2.15 -15.25
CA LEU A 193 -4.07 -1.05 -16.14
C LEU A 193 -2.82 -0.48 -16.82
N VAL A 194 -1.79 -0.12 -16.06
CA VAL A 194 -0.56 0.47 -16.60
C VAL A 194 0.17 -0.53 -17.50
N ASN A 195 0.31 -1.79 -17.05
CA ASN A 195 0.91 -2.86 -17.82
C ASN A 195 0.13 -3.13 -19.12
N GLY A 196 -1.21 -3.19 -19.04
CA GLY A 196 -2.06 -3.35 -20.22
C GLY A 196 -1.93 -2.20 -21.22
N VAL A 197 -1.82 -0.96 -20.75
CA VAL A 197 -1.57 0.21 -21.61
C VAL A 197 -0.21 0.12 -22.31
N ILE A 198 0.84 -0.27 -21.58
CA ILE A 198 2.18 -0.45 -22.17
C ILE A 198 2.19 -1.59 -23.17
N ALA A 199 1.58 -2.73 -22.82
CA ALA A 199 1.47 -3.88 -23.72
C ALA A 199 0.74 -3.51 -25.02
N GLN A 200 -0.40 -2.83 -24.90
CA GLN A 200 -1.16 -2.38 -26.07
C GLN A 200 -0.35 -1.39 -26.92
N ALA A 201 0.35 -0.44 -26.31
CA ALA A 201 1.18 0.51 -27.05
C ALA A 201 2.29 -0.18 -27.85
N VAL A 202 2.87 -1.25 -27.30
CA VAL A 202 3.89 -2.07 -27.99
C VAL A 202 3.27 -2.89 -29.12
N GLU A 203 2.10 -3.49 -28.89
CA GLU A 203 1.36 -4.23 -29.92
C GLU A 203 0.94 -3.33 -31.09
N ASP A 204 0.51 -2.10 -30.78
CA ASP A 204 0.10 -1.09 -31.75
C ASP A 204 1.30 -0.34 -32.39
N GLU A 205 2.54 -0.71 -32.03
CA GLU A 205 3.78 -0.07 -32.47
C GLU A 205 3.77 1.47 -32.30
N ALA A 206 3.24 1.95 -31.16
CA ALA A 206 3.19 3.37 -30.82
C ALA A 206 4.60 3.93 -30.56
N SER A 207 4.86 5.16 -31.02
CA SER A 207 6.12 5.86 -30.77
C SER A 207 6.19 6.55 -29.42
N ASP A 208 5.04 6.92 -28.84
CA ASP A 208 4.96 7.55 -27.52
C ASP A 208 3.63 7.17 -26.85
N ILE A 209 3.66 7.00 -25.53
CA ILE A 209 2.49 6.89 -24.66
C ILE A 209 2.38 8.19 -23.86
N HIS A 210 1.20 8.79 -23.87
CA HIS A 210 0.91 10.04 -23.17
C HIS A 210 -0.16 9.80 -22.11
N PHE A 211 0.18 10.00 -20.84
CA PHE A 211 -0.77 10.09 -19.72
C PHE A 211 -1.00 11.55 -19.40
N GLU A 212 -2.17 12.08 -19.76
CA GLU A 212 -2.47 13.51 -19.71
C GLU A 212 -3.61 13.81 -18.74
N PRO A 213 -3.31 14.39 -17.57
CA PRO A 213 -4.34 14.74 -16.62
C PRO A 213 -5.20 15.90 -17.12
N GLN A 214 -6.52 15.75 -17.01
CA GLN A 214 -7.54 16.76 -17.27
C GLN A 214 -8.31 17.07 -15.99
N ALA A 215 -9.23 18.03 -16.04
CA ALA A 215 -10.02 18.43 -14.88
C ALA A 215 -10.86 17.30 -14.26
N LYS A 216 -11.30 16.32 -15.07
CA LYS A 216 -12.24 15.26 -14.65
C LYS A 216 -11.70 13.84 -14.78
N GLU A 217 -10.65 13.64 -15.57
CA GLU A 217 -10.10 12.33 -15.92
C GLU A 217 -8.66 12.49 -16.41
N MET A 218 -7.95 11.38 -16.59
CA MET A 218 -6.66 11.33 -17.25
C MET A 218 -6.83 10.66 -18.60
N LEU A 219 -6.44 11.34 -19.68
CA LEU A 219 -6.49 10.76 -21.01
C LEU A 219 -5.21 9.97 -21.27
N VAL A 220 -5.35 8.77 -21.83
CA VAL A 220 -4.25 7.98 -22.35
C VAL A 220 -4.28 8.09 -23.86
N ARG A 221 -3.17 8.57 -24.44
CA ARG A 221 -3.04 8.75 -25.89
C ARG A 221 -1.79 8.08 -26.40
N PHE A 222 -1.87 7.45 -27.56
CA PHE A 222 -0.71 6.91 -28.26
C PHE A 222 -0.35 7.80 -29.44
N ARG A 223 0.94 7.94 -29.72
CA ARG A 223 1.42 8.54 -30.95
C ARG A 223 1.72 7.45 -31.97
N HIS A 224 1.03 7.48 -33.11
CA HIS A 224 1.33 6.65 -34.28
C HIS A 224 1.67 7.58 -35.44
N ASP A 225 2.81 7.35 -36.10
CA ASP A 225 3.25 8.13 -37.27
C ASP A 225 3.17 9.66 -37.09
N GLY A 226 3.45 10.14 -35.88
CA GLY A 226 3.42 11.56 -35.54
C GLY A 226 2.07 12.10 -35.05
N VAL A 227 0.98 11.34 -35.19
CA VAL A 227 -0.39 11.74 -34.82
C VAL A 227 -0.79 11.14 -33.48
N LEU A 228 -1.45 11.92 -32.62
CA LEU A 228 -1.94 11.46 -31.32
C LEU A 228 -3.37 10.93 -31.44
N HIS A 229 -3.57 9.72 -30.92
CA HIS A 229 -4.84 9.03 -30.85
C HIS A 229 -5.22 8.80 -29.39
N GLU A 230 -6.45 9.17 -29.01
CA GLU A 230 -6.99 8.86 -27.69
C GLU A 230 -7.44 7.40 -27.66
N VAL A 231 -6.91 6.64 -26.69
CA VAL A 231 -7.13 5.20 -26.59
C VAL A 231 -8.08 4.88 -25.45
N MET A 232 -7.93 5.57 -24.32
CA MET A 232 -8.83 5.43 -23.18
C MET A 232 -8.78 6.63 -22.25
N SER A 233 -9.80 6.72 -21.39
CA SER A 233 -9.86 7.65 -20.26
C SER A 233 -9.75 6.89 -18.95
N ILE A 234 -8.89 7.36 -18.05
CA ILE A 234 -8.72 6.86 -16.70
C ILE A 234 -9.47 7.79 -15.73
N PRO A 235 -10.38 7.29 -14.90
CA PRO A 235 -11.08 8.11 -13.92
C PRO A 235 -10.10 8.88 -13.02
N ARG A 236 -10.42 10.14 -12.69
CA ARG A 236 -9.53 11.01 -11.88
C ARG A 236 -9.08 10.41 -10.55
N ARG A 237 -9.87 9.51 -9.95
CA ARG A 237 -9.50 8.80 -8.72
C ARG A 237 -8.29 7.87 -8.89
N MET A 238 -8.07 7.33 -10.09
CA MET A 238 -6.98 6.38 -10.36
C MET A 238 -5.69 7.08 -10.82
N GLN A 239 -5.74 8.38 -11.12
CA GLN A 239 -4.62 9.16 -11.64
C GLN A 239 -3.39 9.11 -10.72
N ALA A 240 -3.58 9.23 -9.40
CA ALA A 240 -2.48 9.20 -8.44
C ALA A 240 -1.77 7.82 -8.43
N GLY A 241 -2.56 6.74 -8.43
CA GLY A 241 -2.02 5.38 -8.50
C GLY A 241 -1.27 5.11 -9.82
N VAL A 242 -1.80 5.57 -10.95
CA VAL A 242 -1.14 5.45 -12.26
C VAL A 242 0.19 6.20 -12.27
N LEU A 243 0.20 7.44 -11.77
CA LEU A 243 1.42 8.25 -11.66
C LEU A 243 2.47 7.57 -10.77
N SER A 244 2.07 7.12 -9.58
CA SER A 244 2.94 6.41 -8.65
C SER A 244 3.52 5.15 -9.28
N ARG A 245 2.68 4.33 -9.93
CA ARG A 245 3.13 3.10 -10.61
C ARG A 245 4.16 3.39 -11.70
N VAL A 246 3.90 4.36 -12.57
CA VAL A 246 4.84 4.69 -13.65
C VAL A 246 6.14 5.27 -13.09
N LYS A 247 6.08 6.08 -12.03
CA LYS A 247 7.29 6.57 -11.33
C LYS A 247 8.12 5.45 -10.72
N ILE A 248 7.47 4.47 -10.07
CA ILE A 248 8.13 3.28 -9.51
C ILE A 248 8.84 2.50 -10.63
N MET A 249 8.14 2.26 -11.75
CA MET A 249 8.73 1.52 -12.89
C MET A 249 9.95 2.24 -13.48
N ALA A 250 10.00 3.56 -13.38
CA ALA A 250 11.05 4.40 -13.96
C ALA A 250 12.12 4.87 -12.95
N ASP A 251 12.09 4.37 -11.71
CA ASP A 251 12.95 4.78 -10.59
C ASP A 251 12.92 6.30 -10.31
N LEU A 252 11.73 6.90 -10.40
CA LEU A 252 11.48 8.32 -10.14
C LEU A 252 11.04 8.58 -8.70
N ASP A 253 11.25 9.81 -8.21
CA ASP A 253 10.79 10.22 -6.88
C ASP A 253 9.27 10.39 -6.88
N ILE A 254 8.59 9.49 -6.16
CA ILE A 254 7.14 9.42 -6.04
C ILE A 254 6.59 10.61 -5.25
N ALA A 255 7.33 11.13 -4.27
CA ALA A 255 6.89 12.21 -3.40
C ALA A 255 7.01 13.59 -4.06
N GLU A 256 7.88 13.73 -5.07
CA GLU A 256 8.12 15.00 -5.75
C GLU A 256 7.24 15.14 -7.01
N HIS A 257 6.41 16.17 -7.05
CA HIS A 257 5.46 16.44 -8.14
C HIS A 257 5.61 17.82 -8.77
N ARG A 258 6.54 18.64 -8.27
CA ARG A 258 6.62 20.08 -8.60
C ARG A 258 7.71 20.40 -9.62
N ILE A 259 8.61 19.46 -9.88
CA ILE A 259 9.68 19.59 -10.85
C ILE A 259 9.58 18.47 -11.89
N PRO A 260 10.01 18.72 -13.14
CA PRO A 260 10.15 17.65 -14.13
C PRO A 260 11.11 16.55 -13.66
N GLN A 261 10.82 15.31 -14.03
CA GLN A 261 11.70 14.17 -13.77
C GLN A 261 11.86 13.32 -15.04
N ASP A 262 13.02 12.68 -15.18
CA ASP A 262 13.35 11.81 -16.31
C ASP A 262 13.87 10.47 -15.80
N GLY A 263 13.42 9.38 -16.40
CA GLY A 263 13.73 8.01 -16.00
C GLY A 263 13.72 7.05 -17.18
N ARG A 264 13.93 5.77 -16.89
CA ARG A 264 13.87 4.70 -17.90
C ARG A 264 13.17 3.49 -17.33
N ILE A 265 12.45 2.78 -18.19
CA ILE A 265 11.83 1.50 -17.86
C ILE A 265 12.39 0.45 -18.82
N GLY A 266 13.03 -0.57 -18.27
CA GLY A 266 13.37 -1.80 -18.99
C GLY A 266 12.35 -2.88 -18.68
N LEU A 267 11.69 -3.44 -19.70
CA LEU A 267 10.72 -4.51 -19.50
C LEU A 267 10.61 -5.45 -20.70
N MET A 268 9.95 -6.60 -20.51
CA MET A 268 9.71 -7.60 -21.53
C MET A 268 8.23 -7.59 -21.84
N VAL A 269 7.90 -7.46 -23.12
CA VAL A 269 6.53 -7.55 -23.61
C VAL A 269 6.48 -8.62 -24.69
N GLY A 270 5.69 -9.66 -24.48
CA GLY A 270 5.57 -10.76 -25.43
C GLY A 270 6.93 -11.40 -25.77
N GLY A 271 7.77 -11.59 -24.76
CA GLY A 271 9.12 -12.15 -24.90
C GLY A 271 10.17 -11.24 -25.55
N LYS A 272 9.87 -9.96 -25.81
CA LYS A 272 10.82 -9.00 -26.40
C LYS A 272 11.26 -7.95 -25.37
N PRO A 273 12.58 -7.69 -25.21
CA PRO A 273 13.06 -6.64 -24.32
C PRO A 273 12.82 -5.26 -24.96
N ILE A 274 12.28 -4.34 -24.18
CA ILE A 274 11.97 -2.97 -24.57
C ILE A 274 12.55 -2.03 -23.53
N ASP A 275 13.32 -1.03 -23.99
CA ASP A 275 13.83 0.08 -23.18
C ASP A 275 13.03 1.32 -23.54
N MET A 276 12.35 1.89 -22.56
CA MET A 276 11.54 3.09 -22.71
C MET A 276 12.10 4.22 -21.87
N ARG A 277 11.97 5.45 -22.36
CA ARG A 277 12.30 6.68 -21.64
C ARG A 277 11.05 7.31 -21.11
N VAL A 278 11.07 7.69 -19.84
CA VAL A 278 9.93 8.31 -19.17
C VAL A 278 10.29 9.73 -18.80
N ALA A 279 9.40 10.66 -19.12
CA ALA A 279 9.48 12.03 -18.67
C ALA A 279 8.19 12.42 -17.96
N SER A 280 8.32 13.03 -16.79
CA SER A 280 7.20 13.53 -16.00
C SER A 280 7.26 15.05 -15.88
N LEU A 281 6.11 15.70 -15.98
CA LEU A 281 5.99 17.15 -16.08
C LEU A 281 4.82 17.66 -15.23
N PRO A 282 5.02 18.63 -14.32
CA PRO A 282 3.92 19.24 -13.57
C PRO A 282 2.98 20.02 -14.50
N THR A 283 1.68 19.86 -14.31
CA THR A 283 0.61 20.58 -15.03
C THR A 283 -0.46 21.09 -14.06
N VAL A 284 -1.46 21.81 -14.59
CA VAL A 284 -2.55 22.40 -13.79
C VAL A 284 -3.39 21.33 -13.07
N TYR A 285 -3.58 20.15 -13.67
CA TYR A 285 -4.48 19.11 -13.15
C TYR A 285 -3.73 17.89 -12.58
N GLY A 286 -2.42 18.00 -12.38
CA GLY A 286 -1.55 16.94 -11.88
C GLY A 286 -0.30 16.80 -12.72
N GLU A 287 0.30 15.62 -12.74
CA GLU A 287 1.54 15.37 -13.46
C GLU A 287 1.26 14.66 -14.77
N LYS A 288 1.75 15.22 -15.88
CA LYS A 288 1.73 14.59 -17.20
C LYS A 288 2.92 13.66 -17.30
N ILE A 289 2.70 12.44 -17.80
CA ILE A 289 3.78 11.52 -18.13
C ILE A 289 3.80 11.27 -19.64
N VAL A 290 5.01 11.23 -20.20
CA VAL A 290 5.27 10.77 -21.56
C VAL A 290 6.27 9.63 -21.48
N ILE A 291 5.96 8.52 -22.14
CA ILE A 291 6.83 7.35 -22.29
C ILE A 291 7.16 7.23 -23.77
N ARG A 292 8.44 7.03 -24.10
CA ARG A 292 8.94 6.91 -25.47
C ARG A 292 9.80 5.66 -25.64
#